data_AF-A0A923LGF0-F1
#
_entry.id   AF-A0A923LGF0-F1
#
_cell.length_a   1.000
_cell.length_b   1.000
_cell.length_c   1.000
_cell.angle_alpha   90.00
_cell.angle_beta   90.00
_cell.angle_gamma   90.00
#
_symmetry.space_group_name_H-M   'P 1'
#
loop_
_entity.id
_entity.type
_entity.pdbx_description
1 polymer ?
#
loop_
_entity_poly.entity_id
_entity_poly.type
_entity_poly.pdbx_seq_one_letter_code
_entity_poly.pdbx_strand_id
1 'polypeptide(L)'
;MFKKDDICYILENNMNVRKARVSARQGKFYVIQLVGSCGAIRLPESRLFKTEQEAWDSQKREPVHVSNDYGYIDVFNGKRTNRAPKRDI
;
A
#
# COMPACT_ATOMS: atom_id res chain seq x y z
N MET A 1 12.01 -0.37 18.30
CA MET A 1 11.30 -0.03 19.55
C MET A 1 11.30 1.48 19.76
N PHE A 2 10.12 2.06 19.73
CA PHE A 2 9.92 3.50 19.91
C PHE A 2 9.66 3.82 21.39
N LYS A 3 10.13 4.98 21.85
CA LYS A 3 9.88 5.51 23.19
C LYS A 3 8.72 6.50 23.17
N LYS A 4 8.21 6.83 24.36
CA LYS A 4 7.26 7.94 24.52
C LYS A 4 7.90 9.23 24.01
N ASP A 5 7.11 10.02 23.30
CA ASP A 5 7.46 11.28 22.64
C ASP A 5 8.42 11.16 21.44
N ASP A 6 8.80 9.94 21.02
CA ASP A 6 9.55 9.74 19.78
C ASP A 6 8.72 10.14 18.55
N ILE A 7 9.42 10.64 17.54
CA ILE A 7 8.87 10.91 16.21
C ILE A 7 8.94 9.62 15.39
N CYS A 8 7.84 9.30 14.72
CA CYS A 8 7.72 8.17 13.81
C CYS A 8 6.93 8.56 12.56
N TYR A 9 7.00 7.71 11.55
CA TYR A 9 6.23 7.85 10.31
C TYR A 9 5.31 6.65 10.15
N ILE A 10 4.11 6.88 9.62
CA ILE A 10 3.16 5.84 9.29
C ILE A 10 2.72 5.97 7.83
N LEU A 11 2.31 4.86 7.24
CA LEU A 11 1.67 4.85 5.93
C LEU A 11 0.15 4.70 6.09
N GLU A 12 -0.57 5.82 5.93
CA GLU A 12 -2.04 5.88 5.98
C GLU A 12 -2.63 5.45 4.64
N ASN A 13 -3.62 4.55 4.67
CA ASN A 13 -4.30 3.97 3.50
C ASN A 13 -3.38 3.40 2.41
N ASN A 14 -2.16 2.97 2.77
CA ASN A 14 -1.13 2.53 1.84
C ASN A 14 -0.78 3.58 0.76
N MET A 15 -1.08 4.86 0.97
CA MET A 15 -0.92 5.90 -0.04
C MET A 15 -0.19 7.13 0.49
N ASN A 16 -0.40 7.50 1.75
CA ASN A 16 0.10 8.75 2.30
C ASN A 16 1.02 8.47 3.48
N VAL A 17 2.26 8.92 3.42
CA VAL A 17 3.14 8.91 4.59
C VAL A 17 2.82 10.12 5.47
N ARG A 18 2.64 9.88 6.78
CA ARG A 18 2.38 10.93 7.76
C ARG A 18 3.31 10.83 8.95
N LYS A 19 3.71 12.01 9.44
CA LYS A 19 4.48 12.16 10.67
C LYS A 19 3.56 12.05 11.89
N ALA A 20 4.00 11.27 12.88
CA ALA A 20 3.29 11.07 14.12
C ALA A 20 4.25 11.08 15.31
N ARG A 21 3.71 11.34 16.50
CA ARG A 21 4.44 11.25 17.76
C ARG A 21 3.91 10.10 18.60
N VAL A 22 4.79 9.32 19.19
CA VAL A 22 4.41 8.23 20.09
C VAL A 22 3.93 8.78 21.41
N SER A 23 2.67 8.53 21.77
CA SER A 23 2.09 8.97 23.04
C SER A 23 2.27 7.93 24.15
N ALA A 24 2.07 6.66 23.82
CA ALA A 24 2.20 5.57 24.77
C ALA A 24 2.47 4.22 24.08
N ARG A 25 2.96 3.25 24.84
CA ARG A 25 3.03 1.85 24.41
C ARG A 25 2.14 1.01 25.30
N GLN A 26 1.32 0.16 24.67
CA GLN A 26 0.42 -0.78 25.34
C GLN A 26 0.68 -2.19 24.78
N GLY A 27 1.56 -2.92 25.46
CA GLY A 27 1.99 -4.26 25.04
C GLY A 27 2.65 -4.26 23.66
N LYS A 28 1.99 -4.91 22.69
CA LYS A 28 2.45 -5.02 21.29
C LYS A 28 2.05 -3.84 20.38
N PHE A 29 1.27 -2.89 20.91
CA PHE A 29 0.75 -1.75 20.17
C PHE A 29 1.31 -0.44 20.70
N TYR A 30 1.41 0.54 19.82
CA TYR A 30 1.75 1.91 20.14
C TYR A 30 0.53 2.80 19.90
N VAL A 31 0.32 3.75 20.80
CA VAL A 31 -0.64 4.84 20.64
C VAL A 31 0.16 6.02 20.11
N ILE A 32 -0.21 6.50 18.93
CA ILE A 32 0.43 7.62 18.26
C ILE A 32 -0.54 8.77 18.05
N GLN A 33 -0.01 9.99 18.03
CA GLN A 33 -0.74 11.20 17.73
C GLN A 33 -0.24 11.77 16.40
N LEU A 34 -1.14 11.93 15.45
CA LEU A 34 -0.80 12.47 14.12
C LEU A 34 -0.53 13.97 14.22
N VAL A 35 0.53 14.43 13.55
CA VAL A 35 0.81 15.87 13.47
C VAL A 35 -0.22 16.51 12.53
N GLY A 36 -0.97 17.50 13.02
CA GLY A 36 -2.00 18.20 12.23
C GLY A 36 -3.41 17.59 12.30
N SER A 37 -3.64 16.56 13.12
CA SER A 37 -4.97 16.00 13.38
C SER A 37 -5.21 15.85 14.89
N CYS A 38 -6.44 16.08 15.34
CA CYS A 38 -6.81 15.99 16.76
C CYS A 38 -7.13 14.53 17.20
N GLY A 39 -6.45 13.55 16.61
CA GLY A 39 -6.74 12.12 16.82
C GLY A 39 -5.50 11.34 17.28
N ALA A 40 -5.72 10.42 18.23
CA ALA A 40 -4.76 9.39 18.57
C ALA A 40 -5.19 8.05 17.96
N ILE A 41 -4.25 7.31 17.39
CA ILE A 41 -4.49 6.02 16.72
C ILE A 41 -3.62 4.96 17.37
N ARG A 42 -4.14 3.74 17.49
CA ARG A 42 -3.42 2.58 18.00
C ARG A 42 -2.96 1.69 16.85
N LEU A 43 -1.65 1.45 16.73
CA LEU A 43 -1.05 0.66 15.64
C LEU A 43 0.02 -0.31 16.16
N PRO A 44 0.26 -1.44 15.45
CA PRO A 44 1.36 -2.35 15.77
C PRO A 44 2.72 -1.78 15.35
N GLU A 45 3.82 -2.28 15.94
CA GLU A 45 5.20 -1.85 15.63
C GLU A 45 5.53 -1.95 14.12
N SER A 46 5.00 -2.95 13.43
CA SER A 46 5.24 -3.20 12.00
C SER A 46 4.72 -2.10 11.05
N ARG A 47 3.88 -1.18 11.55
CA ARG A 47 3.36 -0.04 10.77
C ARG A 47 4.02 1.29 11.13
N LEU A 48 5.01 1.27 12.01
CA LEU A 48 5.73 2.45 12.48
C LEU A 48 7.14 2.42 11.90
N PHE A 49 7.50 3.47 11.17
CA PHE A 49 8.77 3.61 10.49
C PHE A 49 9.59 4.71 11.13
N LYS A 50 10.92 4.57 11.11
CA LYS A 50 11.81 5.57 11.69
C LYS A 50 11.98 6.77 10.75
N THR A 51 11.94 6.51 9.46
CA THR A 51 12.11 7.53 8.41
C THR A 51 10.92 7.55 7.47
N GLU A 52 10.72 8.69 6.82
CA GLU A 52 9.69 8.85 5.79
C GLU A 52 9.94 7.93 4.60
N GLN A 53 11.22 7.78 4.22
CA GLN A 53 11.65 6.94 3.10
C GLN A 53 11.32 5.46 3.34
N GLU A 54 11.59 4.95 4.55
CA GLU A 54 11.25 3.58 4.94
C GLU A 54 9.72 3.34 4.87
N ALA A 55 8.92 4.35 5.22
CA ALA A 55 7.47 4.26 5.10
C ALA A 55 7.01 4.20 3.63
N TRP A 56 7.63 4.98 2.73
CA TRP A 56 7.38 4.91 1.29
C TRP A 56 7.80 3.57 0.69
N ASP A 57 8.96 3.05 1.07
CA ASP A 57 9.46 1.76 0.59
C ASP A 57 8.58 0.60 1.05
N SER A 58 7.93 0.75 2.21
CA SER A 58 6.95 -0.22 2.73
C SER A 58 5.64 -0.27 1.93
N GLN A 59 5.41 0.70 1.03
CA GLN A 59 4.25 0.74 0.17
C GLN A 59 4.27 -0.47 -0.76
N LYS A 60 3.62 -1.56 -0.32
CA LYS A 60 3.39 -2.72 -1.17
C LYS A 60 2.59 -2.26 -2.37
N ARG A 61 3.25 -2.18 -3.52
CA ARG A 61 2.56 -2.20 -4.80
C ARG A 61 2.00 -3.61 -4.92
N GLU A 62 0.70 -3.77 -4.69
CA GLU A 62 0.00 -4.93 -5.24
C GLU A 62 0.40 -4.97 -6.72
N PRO A 63 1.04 -6.05 -7.20
CA PRO A 63 1.28 -6.17 -8.62
C PRO A 63 -0.09 -6.07 -9.26
N VAL A 64 -0.27 -5.12 -10.19
CA VAL A 64 -1.47 -5.08 -10.99
C VAL A 64 -1.51 -6.42 -11.73
N HIS A 65 -2.35 -7.34 -11.26
CA HIS A 65 -2.68 -8.54 -12.01
C HIS A 65 -3.54 -8.06 -13.17
N VAL A 66 -2.86 -7.66 -14.25
CA VAL A 66 -3.49 -7.49 -15.54
C VAL A 66 -3.81 -8.89 -16.04
N SER A 67 -4.95 -9.45 -15.64
CA SER A 67 -5.51 -10.57 -16.37
C SER A 67 -5.94 -10.02 -17.73
N ASN A 68 -5.08 -10.20 -18.73
CA ASN A 68 -5.47 -9.99 -20.12
C ASN A 68 -6.42 -11.13 -20.53
N ASP A 69 -7.63 -11.16 -19.95
CA ASP A 69 -8.70 -12.11 -20.27
C ASP A 69 -9.49 -11.69 -21.53
N TYR A 70 -9.03 -10.65 -22.22
CA TYR A 70 -9.54 -10.28 -23.53
C TYR A 70 -8.77 -11.05 -24.61
N GLY A 71 -9.18 -12.30 -24.85
CA GLY A 71 -8.76 -13.05 -26.04
C GLY A 71 -9.16 -12.33 -27.34
N TYR A 72 -8.56 -12.72 -28.46
CA TYR A 72 -8.85 -12.13 -29.77
C TYR A 72 -10.26 -12.54 -30.25
N ILE A 73 -11.03 -11.58 -30.76
CA ILE A 73 -12.32 -11.86 -31.40
C ILE A 73 -12.04 -12.20 -32.87
N ASP A 74 -12.44 -13.40 -33.29
CA ASP A 74 -12.51 -13.74 -34.71
C ASP A 74 -13.69 -12.97 -35.32
N VAL A 75 -13.40 -11.92 -36.10
CA VAL A 75 -14.41 -11.03 -36.70
C VAL A 75 -15.23 -11.68 -37.80
N PHE A 76 -14.83 -12.86 -38.30
CA PHE A 76 -15.59 -13.62 -39.29
C PHE A 76 -16.55 -14.62 -38.65
N ASN A 77 -16.13 -15.24 -37.54
CA ASN A 77 -16.92 -16.28 -36.87
C ASN A 77 -17.62 -15.80 -35.58
N GLY A 78 -17.35 -14.58 -35.13
CA GLY A 78 -17.94 -13.98 -33.92
C GLY A 78 -17.55 -14.67 -32.61
N LYS A 79 -16.54 -15.55 -32.63
CA LYS A 79 -16.11 -16.35 -31.47
C LYS A 79 -14.81 -15.80 -30.90
N ARG A 80 -14.71 -15.77 -29.56
CA ARG A 80 -13.46 -15.45 -28.86
C ARG A 80 -12.50 -16.62 -28.98
N THR A 81 -11.25 -16.32 -29.32
CA THR A 81 -10.19 -17.31 -29.44
C THR A 81 -8.92 -16.81 -28.74
N ASN A 82 -8.16 -17.72 -28.13
CA ASN A 82 -6.86 -17.39 -27.53
C ASN A 82 -5.71 -17.41 -28.54
N ARG A 83 -6.00 -17.43 -29.85
CA ARG A 83 -4.98 -17.45 -30.90
C ARG A 83 -4.72 -16.02 -31.37
N ALA A 84 -3.44 -15.65 -31.42
CA ALA A 84 -3.05 -14.41 -32.08
C ALA A 84 -3.48 -14.45 -33.57
N PRO A 85 -4.04 -13.36 -34.12
CA PRO A 85 -4.38 -13.32 -35.53
C PRO A 85 -3.11 -13.49 -36.36
N LYS A 86 -3.12 -14.45 -37.30
CA LYS A 86 -2.05 -14.56 -38.27
C LYS A 86 -2.09 -13.31 -39.16
N ARG A 87 -0.97 -12.60 -39.25
CA ARG A 87 -0.79 -11.56 -40.26
C ARG A 87 -0.40 -12.28 -41.55
N ASP A 88 -1.34 -12.38 -42.47
CA ASP A 88 -1.02 -12.79 -43.84
C ASP A 88 -0.34 -11.58 -44.49
N ILE A 89 0.96 -11.71 -44.79
CA ILE A 89 1.75 -10.80 -45.63
C ILE A 89 1.78 -11.38 -47.02
#